data_AF-A0AA42Y9Q6-F1
#
_entry.id   AF-A0AA42Y9Q6-F1
#
_cell.length_a   1.000
_cell.length_b   1.000
_cell.length_c   1.000
_cell.angle_alpha   90.00
_cell.angle_beta   90.00
_cell.angle_gamma   90.00
#
_symmetry.space_group_name_H-M   'P 1'
#
loop_
_entity.id
_entity.type
_entity.pdbx_description
1 polymer ?
#
loop_
_entity_poly.entity_id
_entity_poly.type
_entity_poly.pdbx_seq_one_letter_code
_entity_poly.pdbx_strand_id
1 'polypeptide(L)'
;MRSNPLVAEVLVGLTRCGKAQLDYLGLLLLQAVVLFVWWPKIGVAQMLQSQHGPHTLAAVVMAVGVTMAYFALRAGAEEVVLPGQHGLRDWALATPLGLGRVLRGYLLGQFVHSLHLLALSSPLLLMAFTVSGGEWAALGWCLAAALVQALFYRLCGAITHLTIGQHRGESYFTVRAILLLVYVPVGWLAPLTSHVAFTSRALGESMDTQPVFAEVPDQVVFLAAYAGLSVLATLALHRLLLRERRGTAGPHDDGAVGEAVTS
;
A
#
# COMPACT_ATOMS: atom_id res chain seq x y z
N MET A 1 -14.46 19.71 15.71
CA MET A 1 -13.91 19.36 14.39
C MET A 1 -14.83 18.31 13.76
N ARG A 2 -15.43 18.55 12.58
CA ARG A 2 -16.25 17.53 11.90
C ARG A 2 -15.32 16.47 11.30
N SER A 3 -15.55 15.20 11.59
CA SER A 3 -14.77 14.07 11.06
C SER A 3 -14.90 13.98 9.53
N ASN A 4 -13.84 13.54 8.85
CA ASN A 4 -13.87 13.35 7.40
C ASN A 4 -14.70 12.08 7.07
N PRO A 5 -15.77 12.17 6.26
CA PRO A 5 -16.68 11.06 6.02
C PRO A 5 -15.99 9.84 5.38
N LEU A 6 -14.97 10.05 4.54
CA LEU A 6 -14.23 8.94 3.92
C LEU A 6 -13.47 8.08 4.95
N VAL A 7 -12.99 8.70 6.02
CA VAL A 7 -12.32 7.97 7.12
C VAL A 7 -13.35 7.17 7.90
N ALA A 8 -14.54 7.73 8.12
CA ALA A 8 -15.63 7.03 8.78
C ALA A 8 -16.10 5.81 7.97
N GLU A 9 -16.24 5.92 6.64
CA GLU A 9 -16.55 4.77 5.78
C GLU A 9 -15.51 3.66 5.90
N VAL A 10 -14.21 4.00 5.89
CA VAL A 10 -13.16 3.00 6.07
C VAL A 10 -13.28 2.32 7.42
N LEU A 11 -13.46 3.07 8.51
CA LEU A 11 -13.61 2.50 9.85
C LEU A 11 -14.81 1.56 9.96
N VAL A 12 -15.97 1.94 9.39
CA VAL A 12 -17.17 1.10 9.34
C VAL A 12 -16.95 -0.13 8.45
N GLY A 13 -16.27 0.02 7.32
CA GLY A 13 -15.94 -1.09 6.44
C GLY A 13 -15.01 -2.10 7.12
N LEU A 14 -14.04 -1.63 7.90
CA LEU A 14 -13.10 -2.47 8.65
C LEU A 14 -13.78 -3.34 9.73
N THR A 15 -14.83 -2.84 10.39
CA THR A 15 -15.56 -3.60 11.42
C THR A 15 -16.46 -4.69 10.85
N ARG A 16 -16.83 -4.60 9.56
CA ARG A 16 -17.74 -5.54 8.90
C ARG A 16 -17.08 -6.78 8.33
N CYS A 17 -15.75 -6.92 8.46
CA CYS A 17 -14.96 -8.05 8.00
C CYS A 17 -15.26 -8.47 6.55
N GLY A 18 -14.67 -7.76 5.58
CA GLY A 18 -14.89 -8.00 4.15
C GLY A 18 -14.06 -9.17 3.58
N LYS A 19 -14.45 -9.67 2.40
CA LYS A 19 -13.70 -10.67 1.63
C LYS A 19 -12.20 -10.30 1.48
N ALA A 20 -11.91 -9.02 1.30
CA ALA A 20 -10.56 -8.48 1.23
C ALA A 20 -9.69 -8.84 2.45
N GLN A 21 -10.24 -8.73 3.66
CA GLN A 21 -9.53 -9.05 4.90
C GLN A 21 -9.32 -10.56 5.02
N LEU A 22 -10.28 -11.37 4.59
CA LEU A 22 -10.14 -12.83 4.55
C LEU A 22 -9.06 -13.27 3.55
N ASP A 23 -9.05 -12.69 2.34
CA ASP A 23 -8.03 -12.96 1.33
C ASP A 23 -6.64 -12.58 1.85
N TYR A 24 -6.53 -11.45 2.57
CA TYR A 24 -5.28 -11.02 3.21
C TYR A 24 -4.82 -11.98 4.30
N LEU A 25 -5.72 -12.38 5.21
CA LEU A 25 -5.45 -13.37 6.25
C LEU A 25 -5.05 -14.73 5.66
N GLY A 26 -5.68 -15.15 4.56
CA GLY A 26 -5.32 -16.36 3.84
C GLY A 26 -3.88 -16.31 3.30
N LEU A 27 -3.45 -15.16 2.79
CA LEU A 27 -2.07 -14.97 2.35
C LEU A 27 -1.08 -14.92 3.52
N LEU A 28 -1.44 -14.30 4.65
CA LEU A 28 -0.62 -14.35 5.87
C LEU A 28 -0.49 -15.78 6.41
N LEU A 29 -1.57 -16.57 6.39
CA LEU A 29 -1.54 -17.97 6.79
C LEU A 29 -0.64 -18.78 5.85
N LEU A 30 -0.77 -18.59 4.54
CA LEU A 30 0.09 -19.23 3.56
C LEU A 30 1.56 -18.87 3.79
N GLN A 31 1.87 -17.61 4.08
CA GLN A 31 3.22 -17.17 4.43
C GLN A 31 3.73 -17.88 5.69
N ALA A 32 2.91 -17.95 6.74
CA ALA A 32 3.25 -18.66 7.97
C ALA A 32 3.55 -20.14 7.70
N VAL A 33 2.77 -20.81 6.84
CA VAL A 33 3.00 -22.20 6.44
C VAL A 33 4.30 -22.34 5.65
N VAL A 34 4.55 -21.48 4.65
CA VAL A 34 5.79 -21.49 3.87
C VAL A 34 7.00 -21.27 4.78
N LEU A 35 6.92 -20.31 5.70
CA LEU A 35 7.97 -20.06 6.69
C LEU A 35 8.20 -21.28 7.57
N PHE A 36 7.15 -21.93 8.07
CA PHE A 36 7.26 -23.14 8.87
C PHE A 36 7.92 -24.30 8.11
N VAL A 37 7.61 -24.46 6.82
CA VAL A 37 8.20 -25.50 5.97
C VAL A 37 9.66 -25.21 5.63
N TRP A 38 9.96 -23.94 5.29
CA TRP A 38 11.30 -23.49 4.91
C TRP A 38 12.23 -23.35 6.13
N TRP A 39 11.67 -23.22 7.33
CA TRP A 39 12.44 -23.06 8.56
C TRP A 39 13.48 -24.17 8.73
N PRO A 40 14.75 -23.83 9.02
CA PRO A 40 15.77 -24.84 9.29
C PRO A 40 15.35 -25.64 10.52
N LYS A 41 14.99 -26.92 10.36
CA LYS A 41 14.61 -27.82 11.48
C LYS A 41 15.83 -28.31 12.28
N ILE A 42 16.96 -27.63 12.09
CA ILE A 42 18.22 -27.89 12.77
C ILE A 42 18.02 -27.57 14.26
N GLY A 43 18.56 -28.39 15.16
CA GLY A 43 18.37 -28.20 16.59
C GLY A 43 18.83 -26.81 17.05
N VAL A 44 18.10 -26.19 17.98
CA VAL A 44 18.40 -24.85 18.55
C VAL A 44 19.86 -24.74 19.01
N ALA A 45 20.43 -25.83 19.53
CA ALA A 45 21.82 -25.90 19.95
C ALA A 45 22.83 -25.71 18.79
N GLN A 46 22.55 -26.25 17.60
CA GLN A 46 23.39 -26.07 16.40
C GLN A 46 23.25 -24.67 15.82
N MET A 47 22.05 -24.07 15.90
CA MET A 47 21.80 -22.68 15.47
C MET A 47 22.54 -21.67 16.36
N LEU A 48 22.55 -21.91 17.68
CA LEU A 48 23.33 -21.11 18.63
C LEU A 48 24.85 -21.25 18.40
N GLN A 49 25.30 -22.41 17.89
CA GLN A 49 26.71 -22.64 17.57
C GLN A 49 27.14 -21.99 16.26
N SER A 50 26.25 -21.85 15.27
CA SER A 50 26.61 -21.32 13.96
C SER A 50 26.76 -19.80 13.91
N GLN A 51 26.36 -19.06 14.95
CA GLN A 51 26.30 -17.58 15.03
C GLN A 51 25.52 -16.86 13.90
N HIS A 52 25.13 -17.56 12.84
CA HIS A 52 24.24 -17.08 11.79
C HIS A 52 22.80 -17.40 12.17
N GLY A 53 22.08 -16.36 12.63
CA GLY A 53 20.65 -16.46 12.86
C GLY A 53 19.91 -16.65 11.53
N PRO A 54 18.77 -17.35 11.52
CA PRO A 54 17.97 -17.45 10.31
C PRO A 54 17.46 -16.04 9.94
N HIS A 55 17.64 -15.62 8.68
CA HIS A 55 17.11 -14.34 8.14
C HIS A 55 15.58 -14.33 8.00
N THR A 56 14.88 -15.04 8.87
CA THR A 56 13.45 -15.28 8.83
C THR A 56 12.66 -14.02 9.08
N LEU A 57 13.10 -13.14 9.98
CA LEU A 57 12.50 -11.83 10.15
C LEU A 57 12.57 -11.00 8.87
N ALA A 58 13.72 -10.95 8.20
CA ALA A 58 13.85 -10.24 6.93
C ALA A 58 12.91 -10.82 5.87
N ALA A 59 12.85 -12.15 5.73
CA ALA A 59 11.95 -12.83 4.80
C ALA A 59 10.47 -12.51 5.08
N VAL A 60 10.04 -12.55 6.34
CA VAL A 60 8.67 -12.21 6.75
C VAL A 60 8.35 -10.76 6.42
N VAL A 61 9.24 -9.83 6.79
CA VAL A 61 9.03 -8.40 6.58
C VAL A 61 8.95 -8.08 5.08
N MET A 62 9.82 -8.68 4.26
CA MET A 62 9.75 -8.56 2.80
C MET A 62 8.41 -9.10 2.27
N ALA A 63 7.97 -10.28 2.70
CA ALA A 63 6.72 -10.88 2.27
C ALA A 63 5.50 -10.03 2.66
N VAL A 64 5.47 -9.51 3.90
CA VAL A 64 4.42 -8.61 4.38
C VAL A 64 4.41 -7.32 3.55
N GLY A 65 5.57 -6.70 3.29
CA GLY A 65 5.67 -5.50 2.47
C GLY A 65 5.15 -5.69 1.04
N VAL A 66 5.50 -6.81 0.39
CA VAL A 66 4.97 -7.19 -0.93
C VAL A 66 3.45 -7.35 -0.87
N THR A 67 2.94 -8.03 0.14
CA THR A 67 1.51 -8.30 0.30
C THR A 67 0.73 -7.02 0.52
N MET A 68 1.23 -6.13 1.38
CA MET A 68 0.62 -4.82 1.61
C MET A 68 0.58 -3.99 0.32
N ALA A 69 1.66 -3.95 -0.46
CA ALA A 69 1.65 -3.23 -1.73
C ALA A 69 0.71 -3.86 -2.77
N TYR A 70 0.63 -5.19 -2.83
CA TYR A 70 -0.33 -5.89 -3.69
C TYR A 70 -1.77 -5.50 -3.38
N PHE A 71 -2.17 -5.58 -2.10
CA PHE A 71 -3.52 -5.19 -1.70
C PHE A 71 -3.78 -3.69 -1.83
N ALA A 72 -2.78 -2.87 -1.52
CA ALA A 72 -2.89 -1.43 -1.65
C ALA A 72 -3.12 -1.01 -3.10
N LEU A 73 -2.37 -1.59 -4.05
CA LEU A 73 -2.55 -1.36 -5.48
C LEU A 73 -3.95 -1.76 -5.94
N ARG A 74 -4.40 -2.97 -5.58
CA ARG A 74 -5.75 -3.47 -5.93
C ARG A 74 -6.88 -2.65 -5.32
N ALA A 75 -6.72 -2.22 -4.07
CA ALA A 75 -7.69 -1.37 -3.41
C ALA A 75 -7.71 0.04 -3.99
N GLY A 76 -6.57 0.55 -4.47
CA GLY A 76 -6.51 1.77 -5.24
C GLY A 76 -7.20 1.65 -6.60
N ALA A 77 -7.05 0.50 -7.23
CA ALA A 77 -7.72 0.18 -8.49
C ALA A 77 -9.22 -0.13 -8.35
N GLU A 78 -9.76 -0.02 -7.13
CA GLU A 78 -11.14 -0.35 -6.77
C GLU A 78 -11.55 -1.80 -7.10
N GLU A 79 -10.58 -2.71 -7.27
CA GLU A 79 -10.86 -4.15 -7.37
C GLU A 79 -11.26 -4.74 -6.01
N VAL A 80 -10.77 -4.11 -4.94
CA VAL A 80 -10.96 -4.52 -3.56
C VAL A 80 -11.48 -3.32 -2.80
N VAL A 81 -12.78 -3.29 -2.58
CA VAL A 81 -13.47 -2.21 -1.88
C VAL A 81 -14.06 -2.76 -0.59
N LEU A 82 -13.97 -2.00 0.50
CA LEU A 82 -14.60 -2.40 1.75
C LEU A 82 -16.13 -2.41 1.62
N PRO A 83 -16.85 -3.25 2.37
CA PRO A 83 -18.32 -3.30 2.29
C PRO A 83 -18.94 -1.92 2.56
N GLY A 84 -19.67 -1.40 1.57
CA GLY A 84 -20.35 -0.10 1.65
C GLY A 84 -19.45 1.13 1.46
N GLN A 85 -18.18 0.95 1.08
CA GLN A 85 -17.30 2.04 0.72
C GLN A 85 -17.54 2.46 -0.73
N HIS A 86 -17.60 3.77 -0.98
CA HIS A 86 -17.70 4.31 -2.33
C HIS A 86 -16.32 4.54 -2.96
N GLY A 87 -16.26 4.50 -4.29
CA GLY A 87 -15.03 4.77 -5.03
C GLY A 87 -14.54 6.20 -4.84
N LEU A 88 -13.25 6.44 -5.09
CA LEU A 88 -12.67 7.78 -5.04
C LEU A 88 -13.35 8.69 -6.09
N ARG A 89 -13.65 8.13 -7.25
CA ARG A 89 -14.34 8.82 -8.35
C ARG A 89 -15.75 9.22 -7.93
N ASP A 90 -16.50 8.31 -7.32
CA ASP A 90 -17.86 8.56 -6.85
C ASP A 90 -17.88 9.69 -5.82
N TRP A 91 -16.97 9.66 -4.84
CA TRP A 91 -16.82 10.74 -3.87
C TRP A 91 -16.47 12.09 -4.52
N ALA A 92 -15.62 12.08 -5.56
CA ALA A 92 -15.18 13.29 -6.24
C ALA A 92 -16.27 13.93 -7.12
N LEU A 93 -17.15 13.12 -7.71
CA LEU A 93 -18.18 13.58 -8.66
C LEU A 93 -19.56 13.76 -8.00
N ALA A 94 -19.94 12.89 -7.08
CA ALA A 94 -21.28 12.86 -6.50
C ALA A 94 -21.46 13.75 -5.25
N THR A 95 -20.36 14.30 -4.69
CA THR A 95 -20.44 15.09 -3.45
C THR A 95 -20.05 16.55 -3.66
N PRO A 96 -20.65 17.49 -2.88
CA PRO A 96 -20.31 18.90 -2.96
C PRO A 96 -18.94 19.22 -2.32
N LEU A 97 -18.18 18.23 -1.88
CA LEU A 97 -16.89 18.43 -1.24
C LEU A 97 -15.85 18.93 -2.25
N GLY A 98 -14.96 19.80 -1.77
CA GLY A 98 -13.78 20.19 -2.56
C GLY A 98 -12.85 18.99 -2.77
N LEU A 99 -12.27 18.85 -3.97
CA LEU A 99 -11.40 17.71 -4.32
C LEU A 99 -10.22 17.55 -3.36
N GLY A 100 -9.65 18.65 -2.85
CA GLY A 100 -8.59 18.58 -1.84
C GLY A 100 -9.03 17.91 -0.53
N ARG A 101 -10.28 18.11 -0.11
CA ARG A 101 -10.84 17.47 1.10
C ARG A 101 -11.12 15.98 0.86
N VAL A 102 -11.64 15.64 -0.33
CA VAL A 102 -11.84 14.25 -0.76
C VAL A 102 -10.50 13.52 -0.79
N LEU A 103 -9.48 14.08 -1.45
CA LEU A 103 -8.16 13.46 -1.58
C LEU A 103 -7.45 13.29 -0.23
N ARG A 104 -7.51 14.29 0.66
CA ARG A 104 -7.01 14.15 2.04
C ARG A 104 -7.74 13.05 2.82
N GLY A 105 -9.06 12.97 2.67
CA GLY A 105 -9.86 11.91 3.29
C GLY A 105 -9.50 10.52 2.77
N TYR A 106 -9.30 10.41 1.46
CA TYR A 106 -8.86 9.20 0.79
C TYR A 106 -7.49 8.74 1.30
N LEU A 107 -6.49 9.64 1.31
CA LEU A 107 -5.14 9.35 1.81
C LEU A 107 -5.15 8.93 3.29
N LEU A 108 -5.92 9.63 4.12
CA LEU A 108 -6.02 9.32 5.55
C LEU A 108 -6.73 7.97 5.78
N GLY A 109 -7.84 7.72 5.10
CA GLY A 109 -8.54 6.43 5.17
C GLY A 109 -7.66 5.28 4.70
N GLN A 110 -6.90 5.50 3.63
CA GLN A 110 -5.90 4.55 3.15
C GLN A 110 -4.79 4.27 4.16
N PHE A 111 -4.29 5.30 4.84
CA PHE A 111 -3.29 5.14 5.89
C PHE A 111 -3.84 4.30 7.05
N VAL A 112 -5.07 4.58 7.50
CA VAL A 112 -5.77 3.80 8.52
C VAL A 112 -5.95 2.33 8.08
N HIS A 113 -6.35 2.11 6.83
CA HIS A 113 -6.49 0.76 6.29
C HIS A 113 -5.14 0.00 6.26
N SER A 114 -4.06 0.68 5.85
CA SER A 114 -2.72 0.08 5.80
C SER A 114 -2.19 -0.25 7.21
N LEU A 115 -2.45 0.61 8.19
CA LEU A 115 -2.17 0.33 9.60
C LEU A 115 -2.95 -0.87 10.12
N HIS A 116 -4.21 -1.02 9.72
CA HIS A 116 -5.01 -2.18 10.09
C HIS A 116 -4.41 -3.48 9.51
N LEU A 117 -4.02 -3.50 8.23
CA LEU A 117 -3.36 -4.66 7.62
C LEU A 117 -2.03 -4.99 8.31
N LEU A 118 -1.26 -3.97 8.68
CA LEU A 118 -0.04 -4.14 9.45
C LEU A 118 -0.33 -4.72 10.84
N ALA A 119 -1.38 -4.25 11.52
CA ALA A 119 -1.81 -4.79 12.81
C ALA A 119 -2.22 -6.26 12.70
N LEU A 120 -2.90 -6.67 11.62
CA LEU A 120 -3.19 -8.08 11.34
C LEU A 120 -1.93 -8.92 11.10
N SER A 121 -0.87 -8.32 10.55
CA SER A 121 0.43 -8.98 10.35
C SER A 121 1.27 -9.07 11.62
N SER A 122 0.90 -8.34 12.68
CA SER A 122 1.71 -8.24 13.90
C SER A 122 2.03 -9.57 14.58
N PRO A 123 1.13 -10.59 14.65
CA PRO A 123 1.48 -11.85 15.30
C PRO A 123 2.58 -12.59 14.56
N LEU A 124 2.54 -12.61 13.23
CA LEU A 124 3.56 -13.23 12.39
C LEU A 124 4.89 -12.48 12.50
N LEU A 125 4.86 -11.15 12.48
CA LEU A 125 6.04 -10.30 12.63
C LEU A 125 6.70 -10.48 14.01
N LEU A 126 5.91 -10.50 15.08
CA LEU A 126 6.41 -10.72 16.45
C LEU A 126 6.98 -12.13 16.62
N MET A 127 6.33 -13.15 16.06
CA MET A 127 6.87 -14.51 16.06
C MET A 127 8.21 -14.56 15.33
N ALA A 128 8.31 -13.99 14.12
CA ALA A 128 9.57 -13.96 13.39
C ALA A 128 10.67 -13.17 14.12
N PHE A 129 10.30 -12.07 14.78
CA PHE A 129 11.19 -11.21 15.54
C PHE A 129 11.75 -11.93 16.78
N THR A 130 10.90 -12.60 17.55
CA THR A 130 11.31 -13.36 18.74
C THR A 130 12.26 -14.50 18.41
N VAL A 131 12.11 -15.13 17.25
CA VAL A 131 13.00 -16.23 16.84
C VAL A 131 14.30 -15.71 16.22
N SER A 132 14.28 -14.59 15.50
CA SER A 132 15.48 -14.05 14.84
C SER A 132 16.34 -13.15 15.75
N GLY A 133 15.79 -12.62 16.85
CA GLY A 133 16.52 -11.80 17.81
C GLY A 133 16.94 -10.42 17.29
N GLY A 134 16.13 -9.78 16.43
CA GLY A 134 16.48 -8.53 15.75
C GLY A 134 16.38 -7.26 16.61
N GLU A 135 16.82 -6.13 16.06
CA GLU A 135 16.69 -4.82 16.69
C GLU A 135 15.32 -4.18 16.42
N TRP A 136 14.68 -3.63 17.46
CA TRP A 136 13.39 -2.94 17.34
C TRP A 136 13.43 -1.73 16.40
N ALA A 137 14.55 -1.00 16.38
CA ALA A 137 14.73 0.16 15.51
C ALA A 137 14.71 -0.25 14.03
N ALA A 138 15.48 -1.28 13.66
CA ALA A 138 15.52 -1.80 12.30
C ALA A 138 14.16 -2.35 11.84
N LEU A 139 13.45 -3.06 12.73
CA LEU A 139 12.07 -3.50 12.47
C LEU A 139 11.16 -2.29 12.20
N GLY A 140 11.20 -1.28 13.07
CA GLY A 140 10.39 -0.07 12.94
C GLY A 140 10.58 0.64 11.58
N TRP A 141 11.83 0.76 11.12
CA TRP A 141 12.14 1.32 9.80
C TRP A 141 11.57 0.49 8.66
N CYS A 142 11.65 -0.83 8.73
CA CYS A 142 11.07 -1.70 7.71
C CYS A 142 9.54 -1.62 7.67
N LEU A 143 8.89 -1.54 8.83
CA LEU A 143 7.43 -1.36 8.88
C LEU A 143 7.00 -0.01 8.31
N ALA A 144 7.75 1.06 8.60
CA ALA A 144 7.54 2.37 8.00
C ALA A 144 7.72 2.35 6.48
N ALA A 145 8.76 1.66 5.98
CA ALA A 145 9.00 1.47 4.56
C ALA A 145 7.84 0.72 3.88
N ALA A 146 7.34 -0.36 4.49
CA ALA A 146 6.19 -1.11 4.00
C ALA A 146 4.92 -0.25 3.93
N LEU A 147 4.66 0.58 4.95
CA LEU A 147 3.51 1.49 4.99
C LEU A 147 3.59 2.55 3.88
N VAL A 148 4.74 3.24 3.77
CA VAL A 148 4.94 4.29 2.76
C VAL A 148 4.90 3.72 1.34
N GLN A 149 5.44 2.52 1.14
CA GLN A 149 5.32 1.80 -0.13
C GLN A 149 3.85 1.47 -0.43
N ALA A 150 3.12 0.90 0.52
CA ALA A 150 1.69 0.63 0.34
C ALA A 150 0.92 1.92 0.01
N LEU A 151 1.30 3.05 0.60
CA LEU A 151 0.71 4.34 0.29
C LEU A 151 0.85 4.69 -1.19
N PHE A 152 2.08 4.59 -1.70
CA PHE A 152 2.41 4.88 -3.09
C PHE A 152 1.70 3.94 -4.06
N TYR A 153 1.75 2.62 -3.85
CA TYR A 153 1.16 1.65 -4.77
C TYR A 153 -0.34 1.81 -4.93
N ARG A 154 -1.07 2.17 -3.87
CA ARG A 154 -2.49 2.48 -3.98
C ARG A 154 -2.78 3.74 -4.79
N LEU A 155 -1.91 4.75 -4.74
CA LEU A 155 -2.04 5.91 -5.62
C LEU A 155 -1.84 5.51 -7.07
N CYS A 156 -0.87 4.65 -7.37
CA CYS A 156 -0.70 4.06 -8.70
C CYS A 156 -1.97 3.30 -9.15
N GLY A 157 -2.60 2.56 -8.25
CA GLY A 157 -3.84 1.83 -8.53
C GLY A 157 -4.99 2.78 -8.86
N ALA A 158 -5.15 3.84 -8.07
CA ALA A 158 -6.17 4.86 -8.29
C ALA A 158 -5.96 5.60 -9.62
N ILE A 159 -4.72 5.96 -9.95
CA ILE A 159 -4.37 6.55 -11.24
C ILE A 159 -4.75 5.58 -12.38
N THR A 160 -4.36 4.31 -12.26
CA THR A 160 -4.65 3.26 -13.26
C THR A 160 -6.16 3.10 -13.48
N HIS A 161 -6.94 3.11 -12.39
CA HIS A 161 -8.39 3.04 -12.46
C HIS A 161 -9.02 4.23 -13.17
N LEU A 162 -8.55 5.45 -12.89
CA LEU A 162 -9.05 6.66 -13.56
C LEU A 162 -8.62 6.79 -15.02
N THR A 163 -7.45 6.24 -15.40
CA THR A 163 -6.95 6.36 -16.77
C THR A 163 -7.52 5.31 -17.71
N ILE A 164 -7.62 4.06 -17.26
CA ILE A 164 -8.11 2.92 -18.06
C ILE A 164 -9.64 2.78 -17.93
N GLY A 165 -10.21 3.32 -16.86
CA GLY A 165 -11.64 3.24 -16.57
C GLY A 165 -12.05 1.90 -15.95
N GLN A 166 -13.36 1.70 -15.82
CA GLN A 166 -13.97 0.55 -15.14
C GLN A 166 -13.97 -0.75 -15.97
N HIS A 167 -13.18 -0.84 -17.04
CA HIS A 167 -13.02 -2.05 -17.83
C HIS A 167 -12.28 -3.11 -16.99
N ARG A 168 -13.06 -3.85 -16.19
CA ARG A 168 -12.59 -4.76 -15.13
C ARG A 168 -11.50 -5.74 -15.57
N GLY A 169 -11.53 -6.20 -16.82
CA GLY A 169 -10.51 -7.10 -17.37
C GLY A 169 -9.15 -6.41 -17.57
N GLU A 170 -9.13 -5.25 -18.22
CA GLU A 170 -7.90 -4.51 -18.56
C GLU A 170 -7.23 -3.90 -17.32
N SER A 171 -8.04 -3.39 -16.39
CA SER A 171 -7.56 -2.90 -15.09
C SER A 171 -6.85 -4.02 -14.31
N TYR A 172 -7.45 -5.22 -14.28
CA TYR A 172 -6.91 -6.37 -13.58
C TYR A 172 -5.57 -6.86 -14.12
N PHE A 173 -5.43 -6.95 -15.45
CA PHE A 173 -4.14 -7.29 -16.06
C PHE A 173 -3.08 -6.22 -15.80
N THR A 174 -3.45 -4.94 -15.90
CA THR A 174 -2.52 -3.83 -15.70
C THR A 174 -2.02 -3.75 -14.26
N VAL A 175 -2.91 -3.90 -13.28
CA VAL A 175 -2.56 -3.91 -11.84
C VAL A 175 -1.55 -5.03 -11.53
N ARG A 176 -1.76 -6.23 -12.08
CA ARG A 176 -0.82 -7.35 -11.91
C ARG A 176 0.50 -7.12 -12.64
N ALA A 177 0.45 -6.55 -13.84
CA ALA A 177 1.63 -6.20 -14.61
C ALA A 177 2.48 -5.15 -13.90
N ILE A 178 1.88 -4.14 -13.25
CA ILE A 178 2.61 -3.14 -12.46
C ILE A 178 3.42 -3.83 -11.35
N LEU A 179 2.84 -4.76 -10.61
CA LEU A 179 3.59 -5.46 -9.55
C LEU A 179 4.70 -6.34 -10.14
N LEU A 180 4.43 -7.11 -11.19
CA LEU A 180 5.44 -8.01 -11.75
C LEU A 180 6.56 -7.26 -12.49
N LEU A 181 6.22 -6.23 -13.26
CA LEU A 181 7.15 -5.51 -14.14
C LEU A 181 7.80 -4.30 -13.49
N VAL A 182 7.25 -3.78 -12.40
CA VAL A 182 7.83 -2.63 -11.68
C VAL A 182 8.42 -3.09 -10.36
N TYR A 183 7.69 -3.85 -9.53
CA TYR A 183 8.20 -4.19 -8.20
C TYR A 183 9.46 -5.06 -8.25
N VAL A 184 9.47 -6.09 -9.11
CA VAL A 184 10.62 -7.02 -9.21
C VAL A 184 11.84 -6.35 -9.87
N PRO A 185 11.74 -5.66 -11.02
CA PRO A 185 12.90 -5.04 -11.65
C PRO A 185 13.44 -3.84 -10.88
N VAL A 186 12.60 -3.11 -10.12
CA VAL A 186 13.06 -2.02 -9.24
C VAL A 186 14.03 -2.56 -8.17
N GLY A 187 13.85 -3.80 -7.72
CA GLY A 187 14.82 -4.51 -6.87
C GLY A 187 16.25 -4.52 -7.42
N TRP A 188 16.38 -4.71 -8.73
CA TRP A 188 17.66 -4.80 -9.43
C TRP A 188 18.16 -3.46 -9.96
N LEU A 189 17.28 -2.65 -10.55
CA LEU A 189 17.66 -1.44 -11.29
C LEU A 189 17.74 -0.20 -10.40
N ALA A 190 17.00 -0.18 -9.29
CA ALA A 190 16.93 0.94 -8.38
C ALA A 190 16.84 0.44 -6.93
N PRO A 191 17.91 -0.20 -6.40
CA PRO A 191 17.91 -0.79 -5.06
C PRO A 191 17.58 0.23 -3.95
N LEU A 192 17.83 1.53 -4.19
CA LEU A 192 17.47 2.64 -3.28
C LEU A 192 15.96 2.86 -3.13
N THR A 193 15.12 2.37 -4.05
CA THR A 193 13.65 2.46 -3.98
C THR A 193 12.99 1.09 -3.83
N SER A 194 13.79 0.04 -3.69
CA SER A 194 13.32 -1.32 -3.48
C SER A 194 13.20 -1.62 -2.00
N HIS A 195 11.99 -1.95 -1.55
CA HIS A 195 11.77 -2.42 -0.17
C HIS A 195 12.49 -3.73 0.13
N VAL A 196 12.61 -4.64 -0.83
CA VAL A 196 13.35 -5.90 -0.65
C VAL A 196 14.82 -5.61 -0.28
N ALA A 197 15.51 -4.86 -1.14
CA ALA A 197 16.87 -4.37 -0.90
C ALA A 197 17.01 -3.48 0.35
N PHE A 198 15.97 -2.74 0.74
CA PHE A 198 15.95 -1.95 1.97
C PHE A 198 15.89 -2.85 3.21
N THR A 199 14.95 -3.80 3.24
CA THR A 199 14.78 -4.75 4.33
C THR A 199 16.00 -5.65 4.48
N SER A 200 16.60 -6.11 3.37
CA SER A 200 17.80 -6.94 3.43
C SER A 200 18.99 -6.20 4.03
N ARG A 201 19.16 -4.90 3.77
CA ARG A 201 20.21 -4.09 4.40
C ARG A 201 19.90 -3.82 5.86
N ALA A 202 18.72 -3.27 6.14
CA ALA A 202 18.33 -2.88 7.50
C ALA A 202 18.31 -4.05 8.50
N LEU A 203 17.87 -5.24 8.06
CA LEU A 203 17.76 -6.42 8.92
C LEU A 203 18.83 -7.50 8.66
N GLY A 204 19.43 -7.55 7.48
CA GLY A 204 20.48 -8.55 7.17
C GLY A 204 21.83 -8.14 7.75
N GLU A 205 22.25 -6.88 7.58
CA GLU A 205 23.56 -6.41 8.05
C GLU A 205 23.63 -6.30 9.59
N SER A 206 22.50 -6.00 10.23
CA SER A 206 22.37 -5.98 11.70
C SER A 206 22.37 -7.37 12.35
N MET A 207 22.14 -8.44 11.58
CA MET A 207 22.17 -9.82 12.09
C MET A 207 23.55 -10.49 11.96
N ASP A 208 24.37 -10.08 10.98
CA ASP A 208 25.67 -10.72 10.68
C ASP A 208 26.90 -9.97 11.23
N THR A 209 26.76 -8.72 11.69
CA THR A 209 27.88 -7.95 12.26
C THR A 209 27.51 -7.24 13.56
N GLN A 210 28.46 -7.16 14.51
CA GLN A 210 28.33 -6.35 15.74
C GLN A 210 27.81 -4.94 15.40
N PRO A 211 27.04 -4.29 16.30
CA PRO A 211 26.30 -3.06 16.01
C PRO A 211 27.25 -1.90 15.75
N VAL A 212 27.76 -1.82 14.52
CA VAL A 212 28.29 -0.59 13.98
C VAL A 212 27.06 0.24 13.69
N PHE A 213 27.01 1.44 14.29
CA PHE A 213 26.10 2.51 13.91
C PHE A 213 26.38 2.97 12.46
N ALA A 214 26.34 2.04 11.51
CA ALA A 214 26.63 2.23 10.11
C ALA A 214 25.42 2.92 9.48
N GLU A 215 25.54 4.26 9.45
CA GLU A 215 24.97 5.15 8.45
C GLU A 215 23.45 5.03 8.19
N VAL A 216 22.72 5.90 8.92
CA VAL A 216 21.34 6.36 8.71
C VAL A 216 20.97 6.93 7.29
N PRO A 217 21.89 7.40 6.40
CA PRO A 217 21.53 8.05 5.14
C PRO A 217 20.56 7.25 4.25
N ASP A 218 20.74 5.94 4.16
CA ASP A 218 19.97 5.10 3.24
C ASP A 218 18.48 5.01 3.61
N GLN A 219 18.16 5.06 4.90
CA GLN A 219 16.78 4.99 5.40
C GLN A 219 16.00 6.26 5.11
N VAL A 220 16.65 7.41 5.32
CA VAL A 220 16.06 8.72 5.02
C VAL A 220 15.87 8.89 3.52
N VAL A 221 16.83 8.44 2.71
CA VAL A 221 16.75 8.52 1.23
C VAL A 221 15.58 7.69 0.70
N PHE A 222 15.39 6.46 1.19
CA PHE A 222 14.25 5.62 0.78
C PHE A 222 12.91 6.31 1.07
N LEU A 223 12.73 6.79 2.30
CA LEU A 223 11.48 7.43 2.71
C LEU A 223 11.24 8.75 1.97
N ALA A 224 12.29 9.55 1.77
CA ALA A 224 12.21 10.79 1.02
C ALA A 224 11.83 10.53 -0.45
N ALA A 225 12.39 9.49 -1.08
CA ALA A 225 12.07 9.10 -2.44
C ALA A 225 10.58 8.72 -2.57
N TYR A 226 10.08 7.85 -1.70
CA TYR A 226 8.66 7.49 -1.73
C TYR A 226 7.72 8.62 -1.34
N ALA A 227 8.12 9.51 -0.41
CA ALA A 227 7.34 10.71 -0.10
C ALA A 227 7.21 11.60 -1.34
N GLY A 228 8.32 11.85 -2.05
CA GLY A 228 8.33 12.59 -3.31
C GLY A 228 7.45 11.95 -4.39
N LEU A 229 7.60 10.63 -4.60
CA LEU A 229 6.77 9.87 -5.54
C LEU A 229 5.28 9.91 -5.17
N SER A 230 4.96 9.82 -3.87
CA SER A 230 3.58 9.90 -3.38
C SER A 230 2.98 11.29 -3.59
N VAL A 231 3.76 12.35 -3.40
CA VAL A 231 3.33 13.73 -3.71
C VAL A 231 3.04 13.88 -5.21
N LEU A 232 3.95 13.42 -6.07
CA LEU A 232 3.75 13.45 -7.53
C LEU A 232 2.51 12.67 -7.96
N ALA A 233 2.32 11.46 -7.43
CA ALA A 233 1.16 10.63 -7.71
C ALA A 233 -0.14 11.29 -7.21
N THR A 234 -0.12 11.92 -6.04
CA THR A 234 -1.26 12.67 -5.49
C THR A 234 -1.63 13.86 -6.39
N LEU A 235 -0.63 14.59 -6.90
CA LEU A 235 -0.85 15.71 -7.84
C LEU A 235 -1.41 15.22 -9.18
N ALA A 236 -0.90 14.11 -9.71
CA ALA A 236 -1.42 13.49 -10.92
C ALA A 236 -2.89 13.08 -10.74
N LEU A 237 -3.20 12.42 -9.63
CA LEU A 237 -4.55 12.02 -9.25
C LEU A 237 -5.49 13.22 -9.12
N HIS A 238 -5.03 14.30 -8.48
CA HIS A 238 -5.79 15.55 -8.38
C HIS A 238 -6.11 16.16 -9.76
N ARG A 239 -5.13 16.18 -10.67
CA ARG A 239 -5.32 16.69 -12.05
C ARG A 239 -6.31 15.83 -12.85
N LEU A 240 -6.23 14.50 -12.72
CA LEU A 240 -7.16 13.58 -13.38
C LEU A 240 -8.60 13.82 -12.90
N LEU A 241 -8.82 13.89 -11.58
CA LEU A 241 -10.14 14.16 -11.02
C LEU A 241 -10.69 15.55 -11.41
N LEU A 242 -9.83 16.57 -11.45
CA LEU A 242 -10.22 17.90 -11.95
C LEU A 242 -10.67 17.85 -13.41
N ARG A 243 -9.96 17.09 -14.25
CA ARG A 243 -10.30 16.92 -15.67
C ARG A 243 -11.65 16.23 -15.81
N GLU A 244 -11.91 15.15 -15.08
CA GLU A 244 -13.20 14.47 -15.09
C GLU A 244 -14.34 15.39 -14.67
N ARG A 245 -14.18 16.13 -13.56
CA ARG A 245 -15.22 17.03 -13.04
C ARG A 245 -15.57 18.15 -14.02
N ARG A 246 -14.59 18.65 -14.79
CA ARG A 246 -14.83 19.63 -15.87
C ARG A 246 -15.54 19.00 -17.07
N GLY A 247 -15.16 17.77 -17.43
CA GLY A 247 -15.80 17.04 -18.53
C GLY A 247 -17.28 16.73 -18.25
N THR A 248 -17.64 16.44 -17.00
CA THR A 248 -19.04 16.22 -16.60
C THR A 248 -19.88 17.49 -16.51
N ALA A 249 -19.24 18.65 -16.37
CA ALA A 249 -19.90 19.96 -16.35
C ALA A 249 -20.06 20.57 -17.76
N GLY A 250 -20.13 19.73 -18.80
CA GLY A 250 -20.32 20.14 -20.20
C GLY A 250 -21.51 21.09 -20.39
N PRO A 251 -21.50 21.88 -21.47
CA PRO A 251 -22.22 23.16 -21.57
C PRO A 251 -23.69 22.96 -21.26
N HIS A 252 -24.17 23.62 -20.19
CA HIS A 252 -25.59 23.83 -20.05
C HIS A 252 -26.04 24.54 -21.32
N ASP A 253 -26.88 23.84 -22.08
CA ASP A 253 -27.46 24.30 -23.31
C ASP A 253 -28.39 25.48 -22.99
N ASP A 254 -27.81 26.68 -22.85
CA ASP A 254 -28.52 27.95 -22.73
C ASP A 254 -29.31 28.30 -24.02
N GLY A 255 -29.36 27.39 -25.00
CA GLY A 255 -30.06 27.53 -26.28
C GLY A 255 -31.55 27.17 -26.27
N ALA A 256 -32.11 26.61 -25.19
CA ALA A 256 -33.49 26.09 -25.17
C ALA A 256 -34.54 27.02 -24.50
N VAL A 257 -34.35 28.35 -24.52
CA VAL A 257 -35.36 29.31 -24.01
C VAL A 257 -35.88 30.26 -25.12
N GLY A 258 -35.48 30.04 -26.37
CA GLY A 258 -35.74 30.97 -27.48
C GLY A 258 -36.71 30.50 -28.56
N GLU A 259 -37.64 29.57 -28.33
CA GLU A 259 -38.60 29.16 -29.38
C GLU A 259 -39.94 28.72 -28.78
N ALA A 260 -40.63 29.63 -28.09
CA ALA A 260 -42.05 29.48 -27.76
C ALA A 260 -42.73 30.86 -27.74
N VAL A 261 -42.59 31.61 -28.84
CA VAL A 261 -43.45 32.75 -29.14
C VAL A 261 -43.88 32.61 -30.61
N THR A 262 -45.19 32.57 -30.83
CA THR A 262 -45.92 32.55 -32.12
C THR A 262 -46.05 31.22 -32.86
N SER A 263 -47.13 30.48 -32.60
CA SER A 263 -48.19 30.23 -33.59
C SER A 263 -49.47 29.74 -32.92
#